data_AF-A0A344PIN3-F1
#
_entry.id   AF-A0A344PIN3-F1
#
_cell.length_a   1.000
_cell.length_b   1.000
_cell.length_c   1.000
_cell.angle_alpha   90.00
_cell.angle_beta   90.00
_cell.angle_gamma   90.00
#
_symmetry.space_group_name_H-M   'P 1'
#
loop_
_entity.id
_entity.type
_entity.pdbx_description
1 polymer ?
#
loop_
_entity_poly.entity_id
_entity_poly.type
_entity_poly.pdbx_seq_one_letter_code
_entity_poly.pdbx_strand_id
1 'polypeptide(L)'
;MTHRPEGKVLAIRWTEGPDDQPVGDAVNHAADLNLIVTTAGYHAGDCIKVEVRSDDGLDVAEGVARITLTGRVGADGRLRLSEPLRPYTLILSNPETDRPLDLSKGASRQEPLSKN
;
A
#
# COMPACT_ATOMS: atom_id res chain seq x y z
N MET A 1 -7.11 18.52 -10.62
CA MET A 1 -6.03 17.72 -11.26
C MET A 1 -5.60 18.45 -12.52
N THR A 2 -4.30 18.56 -12.76
CA THR A 2 -3.80 19.18 -13.99
C THR A 2 -3.76 18.12 -15.10
N HIS A 3 -4.37 18.42 -16.24
CA HIS A 3 -4.26 17.58 -17.43
C HIS A 3 -3.03 17.99 -18.24
N ARG A 4 -2.10 17.05 -18.47
CA ARG A 4 -0.92 17.20 -19.33
C ARG A 4 -0.96 16.07 -20.37
N PRO A 5 -1.17 16.35 -21.67
CA PRO A 5 -1.21 15.31 -22.71
C PRO A 5 0.02 14.41 -22.75
N GLU A 6 1.19 14.98 -22.45
CA GLU A 6 2.49 14.32 -22.35
C GLU A 6 2.78 13.71 -20.96
N GLY A 7 1.92 13.99 -19.98
CA GLY A 7 2.12 13.63 -18.58
C GLY A 7 1.98 12.13 -18.34
N LYS A 8 3.00 11.52 -17.72
CA LYS A 8 3.02 10.09 -17.37
C LYS A 8 3.47 9.88 -15.94
N VAL A 9 2.86 8.91 -15.26
CA VAL A 9 3.37 8.36 -14.01
C VAL A 9 4.36 7.25 -14.38
N LEU A 10 5.60 7.38 -13.91
CA LEU A 10 6.67 6.40 -14.17
C LEU A 10 6.75 5.34 -13.07
N ALA A 11 6.52 5.74 -11.82
CA ALA A 11 6.56 4.85 -10.67
C ALA A 11 5.73 5.41 -9.51
N ILE A 12 5.18 4.50 -8.71
CA ILE A 12 4.54 4.77 -7.41
C ILE A 12 5.25 3.88 -6.40
N ARG A 13 5.77 4.45 -5.31
CA ARG A 13 6.49 3.70 -4.27
C ARG A 13 6.10 4.19 -2.89
N TRP A 14 5.97 3.23 -1.98
CA TRP A 14 5.95 3.51 -0.55
C TRP A 14 7.38 3.58 -0.04
N THR A 15 7.64 4.53 0.86
CA THR A 15 8.96 4.73 1.45
C THR A 15 8.86 5.03 2.95
N GLU A 16 9.94 4.79 3.68
CA GLU A 16 10.03 5.06 5.12
C GLU A 16 11.10 6.09 5.44
N GLY A 17 10.89 6.79 6.56
CA GLY A 17 11.85 7.74 7.10
C GLY A 17 12.04 9.02 6.28
N PRO A 18 12.97 9.88 6.71
CA PRO A 18 13.22 11.18 6.07
C PRO A 18 13.95 11.07 4.73
N ASP A 19 14.69 9.97 4.50
CA ASP A 19 15.49 9.75 3.29
C ASP A 19 14.71 9.02 2.19
N ASP A 20 13.41 8.80 2.38
CA ASP A 20 12.53 8.09 1.45
C ASP A 20 13.08 6.72 1.02
N GLN A 21 13.54 5.93 2.00
CA GLN A 21 14.04 4.58 1.74
C GLN A 21 12.89 3.68 1.26
N PRO A 22 13.02 2.99 0.11
CA PRO A 22 11.98 2.08 -0.36
C PRO A 22 11.71 0.97 0.65
N VAL A 23 10.42 0.73 0.93
CA VAL A 23 10.03 -0.42 1.76
C VAL A 23 10.04 -1.72 0.95
N GLY A 24 10.34 -2.83 1.63
CA GLY A 24 10.24 -4.18 1.08
C GLY A 24 8.85 -4.79 1.28
N ASP A 25 8.80 -6.11 1.46
CA ASP A 25 7.55 -6.87 1.51
C ASP A 25 6.77 -6.72 2.84
N ALA A 26 7.42 -6.21 3.89
CA ALA A 26 6.82 -6.03 5.20
C ALA A 26 7.23 -4.70 5.82
N VAL A 27 6.29 -4.09 6.55
CA VAL A 27 6.45 -2.82 7.26
C VAL A 27 5.80 -2.94 8.64
N ASN A 28 6.37 -2.28 9.64
CA ASN A 28 5.81 -2.31 11.00
C ASN A 28 4.55 -1.43 11.10
N HIS A 29 4.57 -0.25 10.46
CA HIS A 29 3.53 0.76 10.57
C HIS A 29 3.22 1.37 9.21
N ALA A 30 2.23 0.81 8.50
CA ALA A 30 1.80 1.30 7.19
C ALA A 30 1.36 2.78 7.20
N ALA A 31 0.88 3.27 8.36
CA ALA A 31 0.47 4.65 8.56
C ALA A 31 1.63 5.66 8.49
N ASP A 32 2.86 5.20 8.77
CA ASP A 32 4.06 6.05 8.83
C ASP A 32 4.80 6.12 7.48
N LEU A 33 4.27 5.47 6.44
CA LEU A 33 4.90 5.45 5.13
C LEU A 33 4.63 6.73 4.37
N ASN A 34 5.64 7.22 3.65
CA ASN A 34 5.47 8.25 2.64
C ASN A 34 5.08 7.60 1.30
N LEU A 35 4.40 8.38 0.46
CA LEU A 35 4.08 7.99 -0.91
C LEU A 35 4.86 8.87 -1.89
N ILE A 36 5.68 8.25 -2.73
CA ILE A 36 6.45 8.91 -3.78
C ILE A 36 5.89 8.51 -5.15
N VAL A 37 5.48 9.52 -5.93
CA VAL A 37 5.05 9.35 -7.32
C VAL A 37 6.08 10.04 -8.22
N THR A 38 6.77 9.26 -9.05
CA THR A 38 7.73 9.79 -10.04
C THR A 38 7.02 10.00 -11.37
N THR A 39 7.25 11.14 -12.01
CA THR A 39 6.51 11.54 -13.21
C THR A 39 7.43 12.02 -14.33
N ALA A 40 6.91 12.05 -15.56
CA ALA A 40 7.51 12.72 -16.71
C ALA A 40 6.44 13.55 -17.42
N GLY A 41 6.84 14.68 -18.02
CA GLY A 41 5.91 15.59 -18.72
C GLY A 41 4.99 16.41 -17.82
N TYR A 42 5.07 16.25 -16.50
CA TYR A 42 4.47 17.15 -15.53
C TYR A 42 5.47 18.21 -15.10
N HIS A 43 4.99 19.43 -14.86
CA HIS A 43 5.79 20.54 -14.37
C HIS A 43 5.65 20.71 -12.86
N ALA A 44 6.63 21.37 -12.26
CA ALA A 44 6.55 21.78 -10.86
C ALA A 44 5.25 22.55 -10.59
N GLY A 45 4.55 22.17 -9.52
CA GLY A 45 3.26 22.72 -9.13
C GLY A 45 2.04 22.04 -9.75
N ASP A 46 2.20 21.20 -10.77
CA ASP A 46 1.09 20.43 -11.35
C ASP A 46 0.49 19.49 -10.32
N CYS A 47 -0.84 19.38 -10.36
CA CYS A 47 -1.61 18.65 -9.35
C CYS A 47 -1.97 17.25 -9.83
N ILE A 48 -1.57 16.23 -9.06
CA ILE A 48 -1.88 14.82 -9.30
C ILE A 48 -2.79 14.31 -8.19
N LYS A 49 -3.77 13.50 -8.59
CA LYS A 49 -4.66 12.76 -7.71
C LYS A 49 -4.22 11.30 -7.68
N VAL A 50 -4.10 10.72 -6.50
CA VAL A 50 -3.80 9.29 -6.29
C VAL A 50 -4.96 8.67 -5.53
N GLU A 51 -5.37 7.46 -5.93
CA GLU A 51 -6.42 6.70 -5.26
C GLU A 51 -5.81 5.44 -4.66
N VAL A 52 -6.01 5.26 -3.35
CA VAL A 52 -5.64 4.05 -2.61
C VAL A 52 -6.91 3.25 -2.35
N ARG A 53 -6.89 1.97 -2.70
CA ARG A 53 -8.00 1.02 -2.55
C ARG A 53 -7.44 -0.35 -2.20
N SER A 54 -8.25 -1.17 -1.54
CA SER A 54 -7.94 -2.59 -1.41
C SER A 54 -8.17 -3.32 -2.74
N ASP A 55 -7.41 -4.37 -2.99
CA ASP A 55 -7.54 -5.21 -4.20
C ASP A 55 -8.75 -6.15 -4.12
N ASP A 56 -9.18 -6.52 -2.92
CA ASP A 56 -10.38 -7.33 -2.67
C ASP A 56 -11.68 -6.52 -2.77
N GLY A 57 -11.59 -5.20 -2.95
CA GLY A 57 -12.73 -4.29 -3.04
C GLY A 57 -13.41 -3.98 -1.69
N LEU A 58 -12.87 -4.46 -0.58
CA LEU A 58 -13.32 -4.11 0.76
C LEU A 58 -12.79 -2.73 1.18
N ASP A 59 -13.23 -2.30 2.35
CA ASP A 59 -12.79 -1.06 2.97
C ASP A 59 -11.28 -1.08 3.24
N VAL A 60 -10.58 -0.02 2.78
CA VAL A 60 -9.13 0.16 3.01
C VAL A 60 -8.86 0.80 4.38
N ALA A 61 -9.85 1.50 4.92
CA ALA A 61 -9.89 2.00 6.29
C ALA A 61 -11.32 1.94 6.82
N GLU A 62 -11.52 2.04 8.13
CA GLU A 62 -12.84 1.94 8.77
C GLU A 62 -13.92 2.83 8.08
N GLY A 63 -14.88 2.19 7.40
CA GLY A 63 -15.96 2.87 6.67
C GLY A 63 -15.53 3.59 5.38
N VAL A 64 -14.31 3.34 4.90
CA VAL A 64 -13.69 4.02 3.76
C VAL A 64 -13.17 3.00 2.74
N ALA A 65 -13.94 2.81 1.67
CA ALA A 65 -13.56 1.97 0.52
C ALA A 65 -12.43 2.56 -0.34
N ARG A 66 -12.22 3.87 -0.29
CA ARG A 66 -11.22 4.56 -1.11
C ARG A 66 -10.68 5.80 -0.44
N ILE A 67 -9.36 5.91 -0.38
CA ILE A 67 -8.66 7.11 0.05
C ILE A 67 -8.20 7.88 -1.18
N THR A 68 -8.62 9.14 -1.29
CA THR A 68 -8.17 10.03 -2.37
C THR A 68 -7.13 11.00 -1.84
N LEU A 69 -5.90 10.89 -2.35
CA LEU A 69 -4.79 11.76 -2.01
C LEU A 69 -4.54 12.75 -3.16
N THR A 70 -4.14 13.96 -2.82
CA THR A 70 -3.79 14.98 -3.80
C THR A 70 -2.48 15.62 -3.40
N GLY A 71 -1.57 15.77 -4.35
CA GLY A 71 -0.31 16.45 -4.14
C GLY A 71 0.12 17.25 -5.37
N ARG A 72 1.26 17.93 -5.24
CA ARG A 72 1.88 18.68 -6.31
C ARG A 72 3.21 18.07 -6.69
N VAL A 73 3.53 18.10 -7.98
CA VAL A 73 4.83 17.71 -8.50
C VAL A 73 5.87 18.74 -8.08
N GLY A 74 6.99 18.28 -7.53
CA GLY A 74 8.16 19.08 -7.19
C GLY A 74 9.00 19.40 -8.42
N ALA A 75 10.02 20.24 -8.23
CA ALA A 75 10.95 20.61 -9.30
C ALA A 75 11.77 19.43 -9.85
N ASP A 76 11.90 18.36 -9.07
CA ASP A 76 12.57 17.11 -9.43
C ASP A 76 11.66 16.13 -10.20
N GLY A 77 10.44 16.53 -10.54
CA GLY A 77 9.46 15.69 -11.23
C GLY A 77 8.81 14.64 -10.33
N ARG A 78 8.96 14.76 -9.00
CA ARG A 78 8.36 13.84 -8.02
C ARG A 78 7.29 14.54 -7.19
N LEU A 79 6.22 13.83 -6.91
CA LEU A 79 5.28 14.19 -5.87
C LEU A 79 5.60 13.35 -4.63
N ARG A 80 5.73 14.03 -3.49
CA ARG A 80 5.93 13.42 -2.18
C ARG A 80 4.75 13.74 -1.27
N LEU A 81 4.14 12.71 -0.70
CA LEU A 81 3.12 12.84 0.34
C LEU A 81 3.68 12.21 1.61
N SER A 82 3.90 13.02 2.64
CA SER A 82 4.39 12.54 3.93
C SER A 82 3.27 11.84 4.69
N GLU A 83 3.47 10.59 5.10
CA GLU A 83 2.58 9.86 6.01
C GLU A 83 1.07 10.04 5.67
N PRO A 84 0.63 9.91 4.40
CA PRO A 84 -0.70 10.35 4.00
C PRO A 84 -1.83 9.49 4.58
N LEU A 85 -1.47 8.32 5.12
CA LEU A 85 -2.40 7.37 5.71
C LEU A 85 -2.56 7.53 7.23
N ARG A 86 -1.72 8.34 7.87
CA ARG A 86 -1.75 8.60 9.32
C ARG A 86 -3.13 9.02 9.88
N PRO A 87 -3.99 9.75 9.14
CA PRO A 87 -5.33 10.09 9.62
C PRO A 87 -6.34 8.93 9.64
N TYR A 88 -6.00 7.75 9.11
CA TYR A 88 -6.94 6.66 8.88
C TYR A 88 -6.67 5.46 9.79
N THR A 89 -7.74 4.82 10.26
CA THR A 89 -7.68 3.47 10.84
C THR A 89 -7.64 2.45 9.70
N LEU A 90 -6.43 2.09 9.25
CA LEU A 90 -6.24 1.17 8.12
C LEU A 90 -6.72 -0.25 8.44
N ILE A 91 -7.34 -0.88 7.44
CA ILE A 91 -7.67 -2.31 7.47
C ILE A 91 -6.62 -3.02 6.62
N LEU A 92 -5.82 -3.86 7.27
CA LEU A 92 -4.74 -4.61 6.61
C LEU A 92 -5.09 -6.10 6.66
N SER A 93 -5.39 -6.69 5.51
CA SER A 93 -5.64 -8.12 5.38
C SER A 93 -4.34 -8.85 5.07
N ASN A 94 -4.09 -9.96 5.75
CA ASN A 94 -2.97 -10.84 5.42
C ASN A 94 -3.52 -12.09 4.72
N PRO A 95 -3.38 -12.22 3.40
CA PRO A 95 -3.97 -13.33 2.65
C PRO A 95 -3.39 -14.72 3.02
N GLU A 96 -2.30 -14.80 3.78
CA GLU A 96 -1.79 -16.07 4.32
C GLU A 96 -2.50 -16.47 5.61
N THR A 97 -2.84 -15.50 6.47
CA THR A 97 -3.44 -15.73 7.80
C THR A 97 -4.97 -15.65 7.76
N ASP A 98 -5.54 -14.89 6.83
CA ASP A 98 -6.99 -14.69 6.67
C ASP A 98 -7.65 -15.78 5.82
N ARG A 99 -6.90 -16.80 5.39
CA ARG A 99 -7.52 -17.98 4.77
C ARG A 99 -8.38 -18.68 5.83
N PRO A 100 -9.63 -19.05 5.53
CA PRO A 100 -10.38 -19.91 6.42
C PRO A 100 -9.55 -21.18 6.68
N LEU A 101 -9.38 -21.53 7.96
CA LEU A 101 -8.75 -22.78 8.37
C LEU A 101 -9.42 -23.92 7.59
N ASP A 102 -8.67 -24.55 6.70
CA ASP A 102 -9.12 -25.74 6.00
C ASP A 102 -9.14 -26.90 6.99
N LEU A 103 -10.24 -26.99 7.76
CA LEU A 103 -10.49 -28.04 8.73
C LEU A 103 -10.61 -29.43 8.09
N SER A 104 -10.55 -29.56 6.76
CA SER A 104 -10.55 -30.85 6.07
C SER A 104 -9.22 -31.61 6.16
N LYS A 105 -8.13 -30.96 6.62
CA LYS A 105 -6.81 -31.59 6.84
C LYS A 105 -6.55 -32.09 8.27
N GLY A 106 -7.61 -32.35 9.05
CA GLY A 106 -7.52 -32.87 10.41
C GLY A 106 -7.77 -34.37 10.54
N ALA A 107 -7.11 -35.25 9.78
CA ALA A 107 -7.18 -36.70 10.02
C ALA A 107 -5.99 -37.49 9.44
N SER A 108 -4.77 -37.26 9.92
CA SER A 108 -3.68 -38.24 9.77
C SER A 108 -3.34 -38.86 11.12
N ARG A 109 -4.06 -39.94 11.41
CA ARG A 109 -3.65 -41.21 12.04
C ARG A 109 -2.40 -41.14 12.96
N GLN A 110 -2.62 -41.25 14.27
CA GLN A 110 -1.58 -41.72 15.19
C GLN A 110 -1.19 -43.16 14.84
N GLU A 111 0.09 -43.41 14.55
CA GLU A 111 0.64 -44.77 14.53
C GLU A 111 1.01 -45.17 15.98
N PRO A 112 0.75 -46.42 16.39
CA PRO A 112 1.02 -46.85 17.75
C PRO A 112 2.52 -47.06 18.01
N LEU A 113 2.92 -46.66 19.21
CA LEU A 113 4.24 -46.87 19.81
C LEU A 113 4.59 -48.37 19.83
N SER A 114 5.56 -48.80 19.03
CA SER A 114 6.12 -50.15 19.16
C SER A 114 7.37 -50.11 20.04
N LYS A 115 7.30 -50.78 21.20
CA LYS A 115 8.46 -51.09 22.04
C LYS A 115 9.29 -52.18 21.34
N ASN A 116 10.59 -51.96 21.22
CA ASN A 116 11.61 -52.98 21.46
C ASN A 116 12.95 -52.31 21.79
#